data_AF-A0A1X1N7A9-F1
#
_entry.id   AF-A0A1X1N7A9-F1
#
_cell.length_a   1.000
_cell.length_b   1.000
_cell.length_c   1.000
_cell.angle_alpha   90.00
_cell.angle_beta   90.00
_cell.angle_gamma   90.00
#
_symmetry.space_group_name_H-M   'P 1'
#
loop_
_entity.id
_entity.type
_entity.pdbx_description
1 polymer ?
#
loop_
_entity_poly.entity_id
_entity_poly.type
_entity_poly.pdbx_seq_one_letter_code
_entity_poly.pdbx_strand_id
1 'polypeptide(L)'
;MLTATHAAVYATAAAGGAVAPLGPAAAQARELARLSCLAHQALRDDLITAIRARGGDAPPALPAYRLPVAPEGIGAALALLARIEDACAMAAHDAVAVLVGDVRALALDALTGTAVRAQRARIAAGMPLAAASRALPGT
;
A
#
# COMPACT_ATOMS: atom_id res chain seq x y z
N MET A 1 5.26 9.51 -4.01
CA MET A 1 4.19 8.49 -3.94
C MET A 1 4.44 7.27 -4.84
N LEU A 2 4.77 7.40 -6.13
CA LEU A 2 4.92 6.24 -7.05
C LEU A 2 5.87 5.13 -6.54
N THR A 3 7.03 5.51 -5.99
CA THR A 3 7.98 4.53 -5.41
C THR A 3 7.39 3.73 -4.25
N ALA A 4 6.60 4.38 -3.38
CA ALA A 4 5.86 3.71 -2.31
C ALA A 4 4.77 2.79 -2.87
N THR A 5 4.08 3.20 -3.94
CA THR A 5 3.08 2.37 -4.62
C THR A 5 3.71 1.11 -5.24
N HIS A 6 4.90 1.21 -5.85
CA HIS A 6 5.61 0.03 -6.34
C HIS A 6 5.94 -0.96 -5.20
N ALA A 7 6.43 -0.45 -4.08
CA ALA A 7 6.67 -1.28 -2.88
C ALA A 7 5.38 -1.91 -2.36
N ALA A 8 4.25 -1.20 -2.45
CA ALA A 8 2.95 -1.70 -2.02
C ALA A 8 2.41 -2.83 -2.89
N VAL A 9 2.55 -2.75 -4.21
CA VAL A 9 2.22 -3.87 -5.11
C VAL A 9 3.04 -5.11 -4.74
N TYR A 10 4.34 -4.95 -4.50
CA TYR A 10 5.20 -6.06 -4.08
C TYR A 10 4.78 -6.65 -2.72
N ALA A 11 4.57 -5.81 -1.71
CA ALA A 11 4.23 -6.25 -0.36
C ALA A 11 2.86 -6.93 -0.28
N THR A 12 1.86 -6.41 -0.99
CA THR A 12 0.51 -7.00 -1.02
C THR A 12 0.50 -8.34 -1.75
N ALA A 13 1.27 -8.48 -2.83
CA ALA A 13 1.46 -9.77 -3.50
C ALA A 13 2.18 -10.78 -2.58
N ALA A 14 3.25 -10.37 -1.88
CA ALA A 14 3.95 -11.21 -0.93
C ALA A 14 3.04 -11.67 0.23
N ALA A 15 2.24 -10.75 0.80
CA ALA A 15 1.26 -11.07 1.84
C ALA A 15 0.24 -12.11 1.34
N GLY A 16 -0.36 -11.86 0.15
CA GLY A 16 -1.35 -12.76 -0.44
C GLY A 16 -0.78 -14.14 -0.75
N GLY A 17 0.44 -14.21 -1.29
CA GLY A 17 1.15 -15.46 -1.55
C GLY A 17 1.45 -16.25 -0.28
N ALA A 18 1.88 -15.58 0.79
CA ALA A 18 2.20 -16.23 2.05
C ALA A 18 0.97 -16.85 2.75
N VAL A 19 -0.21 -16.25 2.58
CA VAL A 19 -1.47 -16.79 3.15
C VAL A 19 -2.28 -17.66 2.16
N ALA A 20 -1.80 -17.81 0.92
CA ALA A 20 -2.39 -18.68 -0.08
C ALA A 20 -2.56 -20.14 0.38
N PRO A 21 -1.52 -20.81 0.93
CA PRO A 21 -1.60 -22.22 1.29
C PRO A 21 -2.37 -22.50 2.58
N LEU A 22 -2.78 -21.47 3.34
CA LEU A 22 -3.32 -21.62 4.71
C LEU A 22 -4.83 -21.95 4.76
N GLY A 23 -5.41 -22.37 3.63
CA GLY A 23 -6.79 -22.86 3.58
C GLY A 23 -7.86 -21.81 3.90
N PRO A 24 -9.08 -22.23 4.31
CA PRO A 24 -10.23 -21.34 4.50
C PRO A 24 -10.04 -20.28 5.59
N ALA A 25 -9.27 -20.58 6.64
CA ALA A 25 -9.01 -19.64 7.74
C ALA A 25 -8.34 -18.34 7.26
N ALA A 26 -7.57 -18.40 6.17
CA ALA A 26 -6.89 -17.26 5.57
C ALA A 26 -7.72 -16.52 4.49
N ALA A 27 -8.99 -16.87 4.27
CA ALA A 27 -9.80 -16.30 3.18
C ALA A 27 -9.92 -14.78 3.26
N GLN A 28 -10.17 -14.23 4.45
CA GLN A 28 -10.27 -12.79 4.63
C GLN A 28 -8.93 -12.08 4.36
N ALA A 29 -7.82 -12.61 4.87
CA ALA A 29 -6.50 -12.03 4.64
C ALA A 29 -6.09 -12.08 3.16
N ARG A 30 -6.38 -13.18 2.45
CA ARG A 30 -6.19 -13.27 1.00
C ARG A 30 -6.97 -12.21 0.24
N GLU A 31 -8.25 -12.02 0.60
CA GLU A 31 -9.09 -11.05 -0.09
C GLU A 31 -8.63 -9.61 0.15
N LEU A 32 -8.25 -9.28 1.38
CA LEU A 32 -7.66 -7.96 1.68
C LEU A 32 -6.36 -7.74 0.92
N ALA A 33 -5.47 -8.75 0.84
CA ALA A 33 -4.24 -8.65 0.07
C ALA A 33 -4.51 -8.45 -1.43
N ARG A 34 -5.45 -9.22 -2.00
CA ARG A 34 -5.85 -9.14 -3.41
C ARG A 34 -6.42 -7.76 -3.75
N LEU A 35 -7.39 -7.28 -2.97
CA LEU A 35 -8.01 -5.97 -3.17
C LEU A 35 -7.00 -4.82 -3.05
N SER A 36 -6.08 -4.92 -2.07
CA SER A 36 -5.03 -3.92 -1.91
C SER A 36 -4.06 -3.93 -3.10
N CYS A 37 -3.65 -5.12 -3.56
CA CYS A 37 -2.79 -5.27 -4.73
C CYS A 37 -3.41 -4.62 -5.99
N LEU A 38 -4.68 -4.91 -6.27
CA LEU A 38 -5.40 -4.32 -7.41
C LEU A 38 -5.50 -2.80 -7.29
N ALA A 39 -5.81 -2.28 -6.09
CA ALA A 39 -5.88 -0.84 -5.86
C ALA A 39 -4.53 -0.14 -6.10
N HIS A 40 -3.42 -0.74 -5.65
CA HIS A 40 -2.08 -0.19 -5.88
C HIS A 40 -1.62 -0.32 -7.32
N GLN A 41 -2.01 -1.37 -8.04
CA GLN A 41 -1.73 -1.50 -9.48
C GLN A 41 -2.45 -0.41 -10.27
N ALA A 42 -3.74 -0.17 -10.01
CA ALA A 42 -4.48 0.93 -10.64
C ALA A 42 -3.83 2.29 -10.34
N LEU A 43 -3.55 2.57 -9.07
CA LEU A 43 -2.88 3.81 -8.66
C LEU A 43 -1.50 3.98 -9.31
N ARG A 44 -0.72 2.91 -9.42
CA ARG A 44 0.59 2.94 -10.10
C ARG A 44 0.43 3.38 -11.54
N ASP A 45 -0.52 2.81 -12.26
CA ASP A 45 -0.73 3.08 -13.68
C ASP A 45 -1.23 4.52 -13.90
N ASP A 46 -2.11 5.01 -13.02
CA ASP A 46 -2.56 6.40 -13.02
C ASP A 46 -1.41 7.38 -12.74
N LEU A 47 -0.54 7.06 -11.77
CA LEU A 47 0.62 7.88 -11.44
C LEU A 47 1.66 7.93 -12.56
N ILE A 48 1.95 6.79 -13.19
CA ILE A 48 2.85 6.72 -14.34
C ILE A 48 2.31 7.60 -15.47
N THR A 49 1.01 7.49 -15.74
CA THR A 49 0.32 8.30 -16.76
C THR A 49 0.41 9.79 -16.41
N ALA A 50 0.11 10.17 -15.17
CA ALA A 50 0.15 11.56 -14.72
C ALA A 50 1.56 12.17 -14.75
N ILE A 51 2.60 11.40 -14.43
CA ILE A 51 4.01 11.84 -14.49
C ILE A 51 4.43 12.07 -15.94
N ARG A 52 4.18 11.10 -16.83
CA ARG A 52 4.54 11.17 -18.24
C ARG A 52 3.82 12.30 -18.97
N ALA A 53 2.54 12.51 -18.68
CA ALA A 53 1.76 13.61 -19.25
C ALA A 53 2.32 15.01 -18.90
N ARG A 54 3.17 15.11 -17.87
CA ARG A 54 3.85 16.34 -17.44
C ARG A 54 5.32 16.39 -17.87
N GLY A 55 5.74 15.48 -18.76
CA GLY A 55 7.12 15.40 -19.24
C GLY A 55 8.11 14.82 -18.22
N GLY A 56 7.63 14.31 -17.09
CA GLY A 56 8.48 13.65 -16.10
C GLY A 56 8.81 12.21 -16.50
N ASP A 57 9.94 11.71 -16.01
CA ASP A 57 10.28 10.29 -16.10
C ASP A 57 9.73 9.55 -14.88
N ALA A 58 9.01 8.46 -15.13
CA ALA A 58 8.37 7.68 -14.08
C ALA A 58 9.35 6.61 -13.59
N PRO A 59 9.83 6.67 -12.33
CA PRO A 59 10.81 5.71 -11.83
C PRO A 59 10.28 4.27 -11.94
N PRO A 60 11.10 3.33 -12.45
CA PRO A 60 10.71 1.94 -12.54
C PRO A 60 10.60 1.29 -11.16
N ALA A 61 9.87 0.18 -11.08
CA ALA A 61 9.87 -0.66 -9.88
C ALA A 61 11.23 -1.35 -9.71
N LEU A 62 11.67 -1.49 -8.46
CA LEU A 62 12.81 -2.34 -8.09
C LEU A 62 12.44 -3.83 -8.24
N PRO A 63 13.45 -4.71 -8.45
CA PRO A 63 13.21 -6.16 -8.54
C PRO A 63 12.76 -6.78 -7.21
N ALA A 64 13.11 -6.16 -6.07
CA ALA A 64 12.72 -6.60 -4.74
C ALA A 64 12.69 -5.42 -3.76
N TYR A 65 11.89 -5.57 -2.70
CA TYR A 65 11.77 -4.58 -1.62
C TYR A 65 11.96 -5.25 -0.26
N ARG A 66 12.59 -4.53 0.67
CA ARG A 66 12.62 -4.95 2.08
C ARG A 66 11.24 -4.78 2.69
N LEU A 67 10.66 -5.88 3.16
CA LEU A 67 9.36 -5.83 3.83
C LEU A 67 9.52 -5.35 5.28
N PRO A 68 8.63 -4.48 5.77
CA PRO A 68 8.68 -3.99 7.15
C PRO A 68 8.34 -5.09 8.17
N VAL A 69 7.59 -6.12 7.75
CA VAL A 69 7.21 -7.30 8.52
C VAL A 69 7.29 -8.50 7.56
N ALA A 70 7.91 -9.60 7.98
CA ALA A 70 7.86 -10.85 7.22
C ALA A 70 6.43 -11.42 7.31
N PRO A 71 5.74 -11.75 6.21
CA PRO A 71 4.34 -12.18 6.22
C PRO A 71 4.20 -13.66 6.62
N GLU A 72 4.75 -14.04 7.77
CA GLU A 72 4.72 -15.42 8.29
C GLU A 72 3.40 -15.69 9.00
N GLY A 73 2.42 -16.20 8.25
CA GLY A 73 1.08 -16.50 8.74
C GLY A 73 0.10 -15.34 8.64
N ILE A 74 -1.15 -15.59 9.05
CA ILE A 74 -2.29 -14.68 8.81
C ILE A 74 -2.08 -13.33 9.52
N GLY A 75 -1.72 -13.34 10.80
CA GLY A 75 -1.55 -12.12 11.59
C GLY A 75 -0.42 -11.23 11.05
N ALA A 76 0.73 -11.83 10.72
CA ALA A 76 1.88 -11.10 10.20
C ALA A 76 1.62 -10.53 8.78
N ALA A 77 0.87 -11.27 7.94
CA ALA A 77 0.43 -10.77 6.64
C ALA A 77 -0.51 -9.57 6.77
N LEU A 78 -1.49 -9.61 7.68
CA LEU A 78 -2.38 -8.48 7.94
C LEU A 78 -1.64 -7.27 8.54
N ALA A 79 -0.67 -7.51 9.42
CA ALA A 79 0.20 -6.46 9.96
C ALA A 79 1.06 -5.82 8.86
N LEU A 80 1.58 -6.61 7.91
CA LEU A 80 2.28 -6.11 6.73
C LEU A 80 1.36 -5.22 5.88
N LEU A 81 0.13 -5.66 5.61
CA LEU A 81 -0.86 -4.86 4.87
C LEU A 81 -1.16 -3.53 5.57
N ALA A 82 -1.37 -3.53 6.89
CA ALA A 82 -1.62 -2.31 7.64
C ALA A 82 -0.45 -1.32 7.54
N ARG A 83 0.79 -1.81 7.71
CA ARG A 83 1.99 -0.95 7.69
C ARG A 83 2.31 -0.39 6.31
N ILE A 84 2.08 -1.16 5.24
CA ILE A 84 2.34 -0.66 3.89
C ILE A 84 1.30 0.39 3.47
N GLU A 85 0.04 0.20 3.87
CA GLU A 85 -1.00 1.20 3.62
C GLU A 85 -0.75 2.49 4.40
N ASP A 86 -0.27 2.44 5.65
CA ASP A 86 0.17 3.63 6.39
C ASP A 86 1.30 4.38 5.64
N ALA A 87 2.30 3.65 5.14
CA ALA A 87 3.42 4.25 4.41
C ALA A 87 2.95 4.93 3.10
N CYS A 88 2.00 4.29 2.39
CA CYS A 88 1.39 4.89 1.21
C CYS A 88 0.52 6.10 1.55
N ALA A 89 -0.24 6.06 2.66
CA ALA A 89 -1.02 7.19 3.13
C ALA A 89 -0.13 8.40 3.44
N MET A 90 1.02 8.19 4.10
CA MET A 90 2.00 9.26 4.32
C MET A 90 2.54 9.83 3.00
N ALA A 91 2.94 8.97 2.06
CA ALA A 91 3.46 9.42 0.77
C ALA A 91 2.40 10.17 -0.07
N ALA A 92 1.12 9.84 0.11
CA ALA A 92 -0.01 10.55 -0.47
C ALA A 92 -0.26 11.89 0.23
N HIS A 93 -0.21 11.93 1.56
CA HIS A 93 -0.33 13.15 2.35
C HIS A 93 0.73 14.19 1.94
N ASP A 94 2.00 13.77 1.83
CA ASP A 94 3.09 14.67 1.40
C ASP A 94 2.86 15.19 -0.03
N ALA A 95 2.29 14.38 -0.92
CA ALA A 95 1.93 14.79 -2.27
C ALA A 95 0.76 15.79 -2.29
N VAL A 96 -0.26 15.60 -1.45
CA VAL A 96 -1.41 16.53 -1.32
C VAL A 96 -0.97 17.93 -0.90
N ALA A 97 0.11 18.04 -0.12
CA ALA A 97 0.65 19.31 0.35
C ALA A 97 1.28 20.17 -0.76
N VAL A 98 1.74 19.55 -1.86
CA VAL A 98 2.48 20.25 -2.93
C VAL A 98 1.79 20.22 -4.30
N LEU A 99 0.84 19.31 -4.51
CA LEU A 99 0.10 19.19 -5.76
C LEU A 99 -1.15 20.08 -5.80
N VAL A 100 -1.61 20.39 -7.01
CA VAL A 100 -2.84 21.15 -7.28
C VAL A 100 -3.69 20.48 -8.37
N GLY A 101 -4.95 20.93 -8.50
CA GLY A 101 -5.89 20.45 -9.53
C GLY A 101 -6.11 18.93 -9.48
N ASP A 102 -6.28 18.32 -10.66
CA ASP A 102 -6.65 16.90 -10.80
C ASP A 102 -5.59 15.95 -10.21
N VAL A 103 -4.31 16.30 -10.21
CA VAL A 103 -3.26 15.46 -9.61
C VAL A 103 -3.36 15.46 -8.10
N ARG A 104 -3.81 16.58 -7.51
CA ARG A 104 -4.08 16.64 -6.08
C ARG A 104 -5.28 15.77 -5.72
N ALA A 105 -6.29 15.70 -6.57
CA ALA A 105 -7.43 14.80 -6.38
C ALA A 105 -6.96 13.32 -6.36
N LEU A 106 -6.11 12.92 -7.32
CA LEU A 106 -5.51 11.57 -7.33
C LEU A 106 -4.75 11.27 -6.03
N ALA A 107 -4.00 12.25 -5.49
CA ALA A 107 -3.30 12.08 -4.21
C ALA A 107 -4.24 12.00 -3.00
N LEU A 108 -5.35 12.75 -3.00
CA LEU A 108 -6.38 12.68 -1.96
C LEU A 108 -7.12 11.33 -1.96
N ASP A 109 -7.43 10.81 -3.13
CA ASP A 109 -8.06 9.49 -3.29
C ASP A 109 -7.11 8.39 -2.81
N ALA A 110 -5.82 8.48 -3.16
CA ALA A 110 -4.78 7.59 -2.66
C ALA A 110 -4.68 7.66 -1.13
N LEU A 111 -4.63 8.85 -0.54
CA LEU A 111 -4.57 9.06 0.91
C LEU A 111 -5.77 8.42 1.62
N THR A 112 -6.98 8.68 1.13
CA THR A 112 -8.20 8.16 1.74
C THR A 112 -8.30 6.64 1.60
N GLY A 113 -8.06 6.13 0.38
CA GLY A 113 -8.14 4.70 0.09
C GLY A 113 -7.12 3.88 0.88
N THR A 114 -5.89 4.36 1.00
CA THR A 114 -4.83 3.72 1.79
C THR A 114 -5.15 3.73 3.28
N ALA A 115 -5.59 4.86 3.84
CA ALA A 115 -6.00 4.95 5.24
C ALA A 115 -7.14 3.95 5.58
N VAL A 116 -8.15 3.82 4.71
CA VAL A 116 -9.25 2.87 4.90
C VAL A 116 -8.76 1.42 4.86
N ARG A 117 -7.90 1.06 3.88
CA ARG A 117 -7.36 -0.31 3.79
C ARG A 117 -6.48 -0.65 4.98
N ALA A 118 -5.69 0.31 5.48
CA ALA A 118 -4.88 0.14 6.68
C ALA A 118 -5.76 -0.24 7.89
N GLN A 119 -6.88 0.45 8.08
CA GLN A 119 -7.82 0.17 9.17
C GLN A 119 -8.52 -1.18 8.99
N ARG A 120 -8.93 -1.54 7.77
CA ARG A 120 -9.51 -2.87 7.49
C ARG A 120 -8.56 -4.01 7.84
N ALA A 121 -7.28 -3.86 7.52
CA ALA A 121 -6.26 -4.84 7.87
C ALA A 121 -6.08 -4.97 9.39
N ARG A 122 -6.07 -3.85 10.14
CA ARG A 122 -6.01 -3.86 11.61
C ARG A 122 -7.21 -4.56 12.23
N ILE A 123 -8.42 -4.25 11.77
CA ILE A 123 -9.66 -4.89 12.24
C ILE A 123 -9.56 -6.40 12.03
N ALA A 124 -9.17 -6.85 10.84
CA ALA A 124 -9.02 -8.27 10.54
C ALA A 124 -7.93 -8.95 11.39
N ALA A 125 -6.89 -8.21 11.79
CA ALA A 125 -5.82 -8.72 12.64
C ALA A 125 -6.14 -8.69 14.14
N GLY A 126 -7.29 -8.14 14.55
CA GLY A 126 -7.56 -7.86 15.96
C GLY A 126 -6.61 -6.84 16.59
N MET A 127 -5.99 -5.98 15.78
CA MET A 127 -5.06 -4.94 16.23
C MET A 127 -5.81 -3.68 16.68
N PRO A 128 -5.26 -2.90 17.63
CA PRO A 128 -5.84 -1.61 18.02
C PRO A 128 -5.94 -0.62 16.85
N LEU A 129 -7.09 0.05 16.71
CA LEU A 129 -7.41 0.96 15.59
C LEU A 129 -6.64 2.30 15.63
N ALA A 130 -6.02 2.64 16.77
CA ALA A 130 -5.35 3.92 17.00
C ALA A 130 -3.82 3.93 16.73
N ALA A 131 -3.23 2.80 16.35
CA ALA A 131 -1.79 2.70 16.07
C ALA A 131 -1.51 2.90 14.58
N ALA A 132 -1.68 4.11 14.06
CA ALA A 132 -1.01 4.51 12.82
C ALA A 132 0.49 4.58 13.12
N SER A 133 1.29 3.67 12.56
CA SER A 133 2.71 3.62 12.86
C SER A 133 3.45 4.56 11.92
N ARG A 134 4.23 5.49 12.46
CA ARG A 134 5.12 6.33 11.65
C ARG A 134 6.51 5.68 11.52
N ALA A 135 6.94 5.37 10.29
CA ALA A 135 8.33 5.13 9.83
C ALA A 135 8.33 4.79 8.30
N LEU A 136 9.10 5.36 7.35
CA LEU A 136 10.44 6.01 7.31
C LEU A 136 10.58 7.09 6.21
N PRO A 137 11.43 8.12 6.41
CA PRO A 137 12.50 8.45 5.46
C PRO A 137 13.94 8.26 6.02
N GLY A 138 14.86 7.71 5.20
CA GLY A 138 16.34 7.61 5.38
C GLY A 138 16.86 6.41 6.21
N THR A 139 17.93 5.67 5.84
CA THR A 139 18.80 5.63 4.63
C THR A 139 18.76 4.26 3.97
#